data_AF-A0A518F0K8-F1
#
_entry.id   AF-A0A518F0K8-F1
#
_cell.length_a   1.000
_cell.length_b   1.000
_cell.length_c   1.000
_cell.angle_alpha   90.00
_cell.angle_beta   90.00
_cell.angle_gamma   90.00
#
_symmetry.space_group_name_H-M   'P 1'
#
loop_
_entity.id
_entity.type
_entity.pdbx_description
1 polymer ?
#
loop_
_entity_poly.entity_id
_entity_poly.type
_entity_poly.pdbx_seq_one_letter_code
_entity_poly.pdbx_strand_id
1 'polypeptide(L)' 'MCYPKGEFRVGPQGMWLGKVGGTEVSIGSAQYGPRKRTQLVLDVVPGRSFALESPRGKQFQPRSRAFTPEGG' A
#
# COMPACT_ATOMS: atom_id res chain seq x y z
N MET A 1 -3.82 0.86 -5.31
CA MET A 1 -3.43 1.82 -6.34
C MET A 1 -3.02 3.07 -5.58
N CYS A 2 -2.35 4.04 -6.18
CA CYS A 2 -2.21 5.35 -5.56
C CYS A 2 -3.00 6.35 -6.40
N TYR A 3 -3.78 7.17 -5.72
CA TYR A 3 -4.64 8.19 -6.30
C TYR A 3 -4.46 9.46 -5.47
N PRO A 4 -4.67 10.65 -6.06
CA PRO A 4 -4.74 11.87 -5.28
C PRO A 4 -5.77 11.75 -4.15
N LYS A 5 -5.51 12.44 -3.04
CA LYS A 5 -6.36 12.38 -1.86
C LYS A 5 -7.78 12.83 -2.21
N GLY A 6 -8.75 11.99 -1.91
CA GLY A 6 -10.17 12.27 -2.18
C GLY A 6 -10.67 11.83 -3.56
N GLU A 7 -9.78 11.42 -4.47
CA GLU A 7 -10.16 10.97 -5.82
C GLU A 7 -10.45 9.47 -5.92
N PHE A 8 -10.11 8.71 -4.88
CA PHE A 8 -10.44 7.30 -4.78
C PHE A 8 -11.28 7.02 -3.56
N ARG A 9 -12.43 6.37 -3.78
CA ARG A 9 -13.28 5.84 -2.72
C ARG A 9 -12.97 4.37 -2.52
N VAL A 10 -12.66 4.02 -1.28
CA VAL A 10 -12.45 2.63 -0.87
C VAL A 10 -13.83 1.95 -0.84
N GLY A 11 -13.98 0.87 -1.61
CA GLY A 11 -15.21 0.07 -1.62
C GLY A 11 -15.43 -0.68 -0.29
N PRO A 12 -16.61 -1.30 -0.10
CA PRO A 12 -17.01 -1.92 1.18
C PRO A 12 -16.11 -3.08 1.64
N GLN A 13 -15.33 -3.67 0.73
CA GLN A 13 -14.37 -4.73 1.04
C GLN A 13 -12.96 -4.20 1.35
N GLY A 14 -12.74 -2.89 1.34
CA GLY A 14 -11.46 -2.30 1.68
C GLY A 14 -11.32 -2.13 3.18
N MET A 15 -10.22 -2.64 3.73
CA MET A 15 -9.82 -2.44 5.10
C MET A 15 -8.77 -1.34 5.19
N TRP A 16 -8.98 -0.41 6.12
CA TRP A 16 -8.02 0.64 6.43
C TRP A 16 -6.84 0.07 7.24
N LEU A 17 -5.62 0.38 6.81
CA LEU A 17 -4.38 -0.07 7.46
C LEU A 17 -3.71 1.04 8.28
N GLY A 18 -4.05 2.31 8.04
CA GLY A 18 -3.46 3.45 8.72
C GLY A 18 -3.13 4.61 7.77
N LYS A 19 -2.20 5.46 8.22
CA LYS A 19 -1.69 6.60 7.43
C LYS A 19 -0.19 6.50 7.25
N VAL A 20 0.28 6.83 6.05
CA VAL A 20 1.70 6.98 5.71
C VAL A 20 1.89 8.35 5.07
N GLY A 21 2.76 9.18 5.63
CA GLY A 21 2.99 10.55 5.13
C GLY A 21 1.71 11.40 5.07
N GLY A 22 0.74 11.15 5.96
CA GLY A 22 -0.55 11.85 5.99
C GLY A 22 -1.61 11.33 5.00
N THR A 23 -1.27 10.36 4.15
CA THR A 23 -2.18 9.73 3.18
C THR A 23 -2.72 8.40 3.73
N GLU A 24 -4.01 8.14 3.49
CA GLU A 24 -4.66 6.91 3.93
C GLU A 24 -4.23 5.70 3.09
N VAL A 25 -3.98 4.59 3.76
CA VAL A 25 -3.59 3.32 3.15
C VAL A 25 -4.65 2.28 3.46
N SER A 26 -5.20 1.66 2.42
CA SER A 26 -6.21 0.61 2.54
C SER A 26 -5.86 -0.59 1.66
N ILE A 27 -6.32 -1.77 2.05
CA ILE A 27 -6.11 -3.04 1.35
C ILE A 27 -7.44 -3.78 1.17
N GLY A 28 -7.62 -4.48 0.04
CA GLY A 28 -8.80 -5.31 -0.16
C GLY A 28 -8.80 -6.51 0.80
N SER A 29 -9.99 -6.92 1.25
CA SER A 29 -10.19 -8.02 2.21
C SER A 29 -9.49 -9.32 1.80
N ALA A 30 -9.62 -9.72 0.54
CA ALA A 30 -8.96 -10.91 -0.01
C ALA A 30 -7.43 -10.86 0.09
N GLN A 31 -6.85 -9.65 0.07
CA GLN A 31 -5.41 -9.44 0.15
C GLN A 31 -4.90 -9.29 1.59
N TYR A 32 -5.80 -8.99 2.54
CA TYR A 32 -5.44 -8.80 3.94
C TYR A 32 -5.09 -10.11 4.64
N GLY A 33 -5.86 -11.17 4.42
CA GLY A 33 -5.64 -12.46 5.09
C GLY A 33 -4.18 -12.95 5.04
N PRO A 34 -3.60 -13.09 3.84
CA PRO A 34 -2.20 -13.50 3.68
C PRO A 34 -1.17 -12.49 4.24
N ARG A 35 -1.55 -11.23 4.40
CA ARG A 35 -0.66 -10.13 4.82
C ARG A 35 -0.88 -9.65 6.26
N LYS A 36 -1.84 -10.22 6.97
CA LYS A 36 -2.22 -9.79 8.33
C LYS A 36 -1.07 -9.95 9.35
N ARG A 37 -0.16 -10.89 9.10
CA ARG A 37 0.99 -11.20 9.98
C ARG A 37 2.33 -10.80 9.37
N THR A 38 2.32 -9.93 8.36
CA THR A 38 3.53 -9.44 7.72
C THR A 38 3.57 -7.92 7.72
N GLN A 39 4.77 -7.38 7.82
CA GLN A 39 4.99 -5.98 7.55
C GLN A 39 4.97 -5.78 6.03
N LEU A 40 3.96 -5.06 5.55
CA LEU A 40 3.89 -4.60 4.16
C LEU A 40 4.83 -3.42 3.98
N VAL A 41 5.78 -3.56 3.07
CA VAL A 41 6.74 -2.52 2.68
C VAL A 41 6.41 -2.11 1.24
N LEU A 42 6.29 -0.81 1.00
CA LEU A 42 6.02 -0.26 -0.33
C LEU A 42 7.26 0.50 -0.79
N ASP A 43 8.14 -0.16 -1.54
CA ASP A 43 9.33 0.49 -2.09
C ASP A 43 8.98 1.34 -3.30
N VAL A 44 9.72 2.43 -3.52
CA VAL A 44 9.62 3.23 -4.73
C VAL A 44 10.75 2.84 -5.68
N VAL A 45 10.41 2.16 -6.77
CA VAL A 45 11.37 1.66 -7.77
C VAL A 45 11.10 2.26 -9.14
N PRO A 46 12.08 2.26 -10.08
CA PRO A 46 11.80 2.63 -11.45
C PRO A 46 10.73 1.72 -12.10
N GLY A 47 9.75 2.29 -12.80
CA GLY A 47 8.66 1.51 -13.41
C GLY A 47 7.50 2.35 -13.94
N ARG A 48 6.46 1.66 -14.43
CA ARG A 48 5.37 2.30 -15.21
C ARG A 48 3.98 2.20 -14.57
N SER A 49 3.77 1.46 -13.46
CA SER A 49 2.50 1.57 -12.70
C SER A 49 2.52 1.11 -11.23
N PHE A 50 1.98 1.97 -10.34
CA PHE A 50 0.87 1.78 -9.35
C PHE A 50 0.86 2.88 -8.25
N ALA A 51 0.58 4.18 -8.41
CA ALA A 51 0.80 5.14 -9.48
C ALA A 51 0.77 6.58 -8.88
N LEU A 52 1.75 7.42 -9.21
CA LEU A 52 1.63 8.89 -9.16
C LEU A 52 1.31 9.27 -10.63
N GLU A 53 0.21 9.97 -10.90
CA GLU A 53 -0.29 10.35 -12.25
C GLU A 53 0.84 10.64 -13.29
N SER A 54 1.23 9.62 -14.09
CA SER A 54 2.13 9.64 -15.29
C SER A 54 3.54 10.30 -15.17
N PRO A 55 4.35 10.35 -16.25
CA PRO A 55 5.46 9.45 -16.62
C PRO A 55 6.74 9.56 -15.74
N ARG A 56 6.63 9.75 -14.42
CA ARG A 56 7.82 9.87 -13.53
C ARG A 56 8.73 8.64 -13.48
N GLY A 57 8.38 7.58 -14.22
CA GLY A 57 9.19 6.37 -14.33
C GLY A 57 9.38 5.67 -12.99
N LYS A 58 8.47 5.86 -12.02
CA LYS A 58 8.50 5.23 -10.70
C LYS A 58 7.19 4.51 -10.40
N GLN A 59 7.30 3.41 -9.68
CA GLN A 59 6.17 2.59 -9.21
C GLN A 59 6.38 2.13 -7.77
N PHE A 60 5.30 1.80 -7.09
CA PHE A 60 5.37 1.12 -5.82
C PHE A 60 5.54 -0.39 -6.03
N GLN A 61 6.57 -0.97 -5.44
CA GLN A 61 6.78 -2.42 -5.39
C GLN A 61 6.41 -2.94 -4.00
N PRO A 62 5.31 -3.69 -3.84
CA PRO A 62 4.95 -4.28 -2.56
C PRO A 62 5.89 -5.44 -2.24
N ARG A 63 6.56 -5.37 -1.09
CA ARG A 63 7.25 -6.49 -0.44
C ARG A 63 6.63 -6.77 0.91
N SER A 64 6.79 -7.99 1.39
CA SER A 64 6.36 -8.40 2.72
C SER A 64 7.52 -9.04 3.46
N ARG A 65 7.70 -8.68 4.72
CA ARG A 65 8.59 -9.41 5.63
C ARG A 65 7.82 -9.85 6.88
N ALA A 66 8.24 -10.94 7.49
CA ALA A 66 7.70 -11.34 8.79
C ALA A 66 8.03 -10.25 9.82
N PHE A 67 7.13 -10.06 10.79
CA PHE A 67 7.48 -9.28 11.98
C PHE A 67 8.59 -10.02 12.73
N THR A 68 9.71 -9.34 12.97
CA THR A 68 10.73 -9.87 13.88
C THR A 68 10.26 -9.69 15.32
N PRO A 69 10.65 -10.58 16.26
CA PRO A 69 10.26 -10.48 17.66
C PRO A 69 10.72 -9.19 18.35
N GLU A 70 11.69 -8.47 17.76
CA GLU A 70 12.20 -7.20 18.27
C GLU A 70 11.56 -6.03 17.49
N GLY A 71 10.61 -5.34 18.12
CA GLY A 71 10.15 -4.00 17.73
C GLY A 71 8.67 -3.91 17.36
N GLY A 72 7.82 -3.81 18.39
CA GLY A 72 6.51 -3.15 18.34
C GLY A 72 6.58 -1.81 19.05
#